data_AF-A0AA43FSV0-F1
#
_entry.id   AF-A0AA43FSV0-F1
#
_cell.length_a   1.000
_cell.length_b   1.000
_cell.length_c   1.000
_cell.angle_alpha   90.00
_cell.angle_beta   90.00
_cell.angle_gamma   90.00
#
_symmetry.space_group_name_H-M   'P 1'
#
loop_
_entity.id
_entity.type
_entity.pdbx_description
1 polymer ?
#
loop_
_entity_poly.entity_id
_entity_poly.type
_entity_poly.pdbx_seq_one_letter_code
_entity_poly.pdbx_strand_id
1 'polypeptide(L)'
;MPSETVSGGRAAQALEAMSASVESFHSVVATAEEELRTYSAHRRGVSEFRGEQALMELGPFSVGRIDPEKFADLLGEADALSPEAIHAVERAEAILVAFAGSDKDLHCVTVVRGGDLRDAVKGALTEVGQIFGASRAVEMARAGIYRPDEHNHLLGSLPFRQWNRAERHLAPPLVVEVEADDLVPAGLGEFLDGEVKVVLVVSGITAPAPLARLITPGTFVMQTADPAALARMAASPHPGVALLFDEERDGQARFTHDPDQGDTPWKRITVEHLPEQPMVGRGRRDPTWLEELAHLKTLAAPPSVSAGAVAGEGAEPAAEPVEPADRLAAWLLSQTDLGEG
;
A
#
# COMPACT_ATOMS: atom_id res chain seq x y z
N MET A 1 30.43 -23.95 8.18
CA MET A 1 29.12 -24.60 7.98
C MET A 1 28.16 -23.46 7.67
N PRO A 2 27.61 -23.42 6.45
CA PRO A 2 27.21 -22.17 5.80
C PRO A 2 25.85 -21.69 6.33
N SER A 3 25.83 -20.45 6.81
CA SER A 3 24.64 -19.73 7.29
C SER A 3 24.17 -18.73 6.22
N GLU A 4 24.05 -19.18 4.98
CA GLU A 4 23.55 -18.37 3.86
C GLU A 4 22.43 -19.16 3.19
N THR A 5 21.23 -18.57 3.12
CA THR A 5 20.05 -18.86 2.23
C THR A 5 18.67 -18.95 2.90
N VAL A 6 18.53 -18.94 4.23
CA VAL A 6 17.19 -19.09 4.87
C VAL A 6 16.28 -17.86 4.68
N SER A 7 16.82 -16.63 4.69
CA SER A 7 16.03 -15.39 4.52
C SER A 7 15.42 -15.26 3.12
N GLY A 8 16.22 -15.52 2.08
CA GLY A 8 15.75 -15.48 0.69
C GLY A 8 14.64 -16.48 0.38
N GLY A 9 14.61 -17.62 1.08
CA GLY A 9 13.51 -18.59 0.99
C GLY A 9 12.19 -18.06 1.55
N ARG A 10 12.23 -17.35 2.68
CA ARG A 10 11.03 -16.78 3.32
C ARG A 10 10.47 -15.61 2.54
N ALA A 11 11.33 -14.73 2.01
CA ALA A 11 10.91 -13.64 1.14
C ALA A 11 10.22 -14.17 -0.14
N ALA A 12 10.79 -15.20 -0.77
CA ALA A 12 10.17 -15.85 -1.93
C ALA A 12 8.81 -16.49 -1.59
N GLN A 13 8.67 -17.14 -0.43
CA GLN A 13 7.39 -17.69 0.03
C GLN A 13 6.34 -16.61 0.32
N ALA A 14 6.76 -15.50 0.93
CA ALA A 14 5.88 -14.36 1.17
C ALA A 14 5.39 -13.75 -0.14
N LEU A 15 6.28 -13.61 -1.12
CA LEU A 15 5.93 -13.09 -2.44
C LEU A 15 5.02 -14.06 -3.21
N GLU A 16 5.26 -15.36 -3.10
CA GLU A 16 4.39 -16.39 -3.68
C GLU A 16 2.97 -16.34 -3.09
N ALA A 17 2.84 -16.11 -1.78
CA ALA A 17 1.54 -15.93 -1.14
C ALA A 17 0.83 -14.64 -1.57
N MET A 18 1.57 -13.66 -2.11
CA MET A 18 1.06 -12.40 -2.65
C MET A 18 0.95 -12.38 -4.18
N SER A 19 1.20 -13.51 -4.86
CA SER A 19 1.30 -13.61 -6.32
C SER A 19 0.10 -13.03 -7.05
N ALA A 20 -1.12 -13.30 -6.58
CA ALA A 20 -2.35 -12.76 -7.19
C ALA A 20 -2.38 -11.21 -7.18
N SER A 21 -1.95 -10.57 -6.09
CA SER A 21 -1.89 -9.11 -6.00
C SER A 21 -0.76 -8.53 -6.86
N VAL A 22 0.39 -9.23 -6.93
CA VAL A 22 1.51 -8.88 -7.83
C VAL A 22 1.06 -8.95 -9.29
N GLU A 23 0.47 -10.06 -9.71
CA GLU A 23 -0.02 -10.26 -11.08
C GLU A 23 -1.10 -9.25 -11.47
N SER A 24 -2.02 -8.93 -10.54
CA SER A 24 -3.04 -7.90 -10.77
C SER A 24 -2.40 -6.53 -11.03
N PHE A 25 -1.40 -6.14 -10.23
CA PHE A 25 -0.67 -4.88 -10.43
C PHE A 25 0.04 -4.85 -11.79
N HIS A 26 0.83 -5.88 -12.10
CA HIS A 26 1.55 -5.97 -13.38
C HIS A 26 0.60 -5.99 -14.58
N SER A 27 -0.57 -6.64 -14.47
CA SER A 27 -1.57 -6.66 -15.52
C SER A 27 -2.10 -5.26 -15.83
N VAL A 28 -2.34 -4.43 -14.80
CA VAL A 28 -2.78 -3.05 -15.00
C VAL A 28 -1.67 -2.19 -15.59
N VAL A 29 -0.42 -2.34 -15.13
CA VAL A 29 0.73 -1.61 -15.70
C VAL A 29 0.95 -1.99 -17.16
N ALA A 30 0.91 -3.28 -17.51
CA ALA A 30 1.05 -3.76 -18.87
C ALA A 30 -0.08 -3.29 -19.79
N THR A 31 -1.32 -3.23 -19.27
CA THR A 31 -2.45 -2.68 -20.02
C THR A 31 -2.27 -1.19 -20.30
N ALA A 32 -1.87 -0.40 -19.29
CA ALA A 32 -1.60 1.02 -19.47
C ALA A 32 -0.43 1.28 -20.44
N GLU A 33 0.60 0.44 -20.40
CA GLU A 33 1.74 0.49 -21.32
C GLU A 33 1.30 0.22 -22.77
N GLU A 34 0.51 -0.83 -23.02
CA GLU A 34 0.03 -1.16 -24.37
C GLU A 34 -0.95 -0.11 -24.91
N GLU A 35 -1.82 0.44 -24.06
CA GLU A 35 -2.69 1.57 -24.42
C GLU A 35 -1.86 2.79 -24.85
N LEU A 36 -0.81 3.12 -24.09
CA LEU A 36 0.08 4.23 -24.40
C LEU A 36 0.89 3.98 -25.68
N ARG A 37 1.40 2.76 -25.87
CA ARG A 37 2.11 2.35 -27.08
C ARG A 37 1.22 2.48 -28.31
N THR A 38 -0.02 2.00 -28.23
CA THR A 38 -1.02 2.11 -29.32
C THR A 38 -1.32 3.58 -29.63
N TYR A 39 -1.50 4.39 -28.59
CA TYR A 39 -1.70 5.84 -28.74
C TYR A 39 -0.51 6.53 -29.43
N SER A 40 0.71 6.26 -28.96
CA SER A 40 1.95 6.78 -29.56
C SER A 40 2.09 6.37 -31.03
N ALA A 41 1.85 5.09 -31.36
CA ALA A 41 1.93 4.56 -32.72
C ALA A 41 0.89 5.18 -33.65
N HIS A 42 -0.37 5.26 -33.21
CA HIS A 42 -1.44 5.91 -33.96
C HIS A 42 -1.08 7.37 -34.29
N ARG A 43 -0.56 8.09 -33.30
CA ARG A 43 -0.16 9.49 -33.48
C ARG A 43 1.00 9.66 -34.46
N ARG A 44 2.03 8.81 -34.38
CA ARG A 44 3.15 8.83 -35.35
C ARG A 44 2.63 8.62 -36.77
N GLY A 45 1.74 7.64 -36.97
CA GLY A 45 1.13 7.40 -38.29
C GLY A 45 0.30 8.58 -38.82
N VAL A 46 -0.46 9.26 -37.96
CA VAL A 46 -1.20 10.48 -38.35
C VAL A 46 -0.25 11.61 -38.75
N SER A 47 0.86 11.78 -38.02
CA SER A 47 1.89 12.78 -38.32
C SER A 47 2.58 12.50 -39.65
N GLU A 48 3.00 11.26 -39.88
CA GLU A 48 3.63 10.83 -41.13
C GLU A 48 2.70 11.03 -42.33
N PHE A 49 1.44 10.63 -42.22
CA PHE A 49 0.44 10.84 -43.27
C PHE A 49 0.24 12.32 -43.61
N ARG A 50 0.21 13.22 -42.61
CA ARG A 50 0.11 14.66 -42.84
C ARG A 50 1.37 15.21 -43.53
N GLY A 51 2.55 14.73 -43.14
CA GLY A 51 3.81 15.07 -43.81
C GLY A 51 3.80 14.66 -45.28
N GLU A 52 3.34 13.44 -45.58
CA GLU A 52 3.17 12.96 -46.96
C GLU A 52 2.16 13.80 -47.76
N GLN A 53 1.01 14.13 -47.16
CA GLN A 53 0.01 14.97 -47.79
C GLN A 53 0.55 16.40 -48.07
N ALA A 54 1.24 17.01 -47.12
CA ALA A 54 1.89 18.29 -47.29
C ALA A 54 2.93 18.25 -48.44
N LEU A 55 3.69 17.15 -48.53
CA LEU A 55 4.67 16.94 -49.61
C LEU A 55 3.99 16.81 -50.98
N MET A 56 2.84 16.13 -51.05
CA MET A 56 2.00 16.06 -52.26
C MET A 56 1.43 17.41 -52.66
N GLU A 57 0.92 18.20 -51.71
CA GLU A 57 0.31 19.51 -51.96
C GLU A 57 1.34 20.57 -52.38
N LEU A 58 2.55 20.53 -51.80
CA LEU A 58 3.63 21.44 -52.14
C LEU A 58 4.26 21.16 -53.52
N GLY A 59 4.12 19.93 -54.02
CA GLY A 59 4.60 19.51 -55.35
C GLY A 59 6.13 19.53 -55.53
N PRO A 60 6.63 19.29 -56.76
CA PRO A 60 8.07 19.08 -57.01
C PRO A 60 8.95 20.30 -56.74
N PHE A 61 8.37 21.51 -56.69
CA PHE A 61 9.11 22.77 -56.54
C PHE A 61 9.56 23.05 -55.11
N SER A 62 9.01 22.33 -54.13
CA SER A 62 9.32 22.49 -52.71
C SER A 62 10.48 21.61 -52.23
N VAL A 63 10.85 20.59 -53.01
CA VAL A 63 11.87 19.59 -52.66
C VAL A 63 13.20 20.28 -52.35
N GLY A 64 13.68 20.10 -51.12
CA GLY A 64 14.93 20.70 -50.62
C GLY A 64 14.85 22.19 -50.27
N ARG A 65 13.68 22.83 -50.39
CA ARG A 65 13.44 24.24 -50.05
C ARG A 65 12.49 24.43 -48.89
N ILE A 66 11.52 23.54 -48.74
CA ILE A 66 10.52 23.55 -47.67
C ILE A 66 10.61 22.20 -46.96
N ASP A 67 10.66 22.26 -45.63
CA ASP A 67 10.55 21.09 -44.76
C ASP A 67 9.05 20.72 -44.66
N PRO A 68 8.63 19.59 -45.25
CA PRO A 68 7.22 19.21 -45.35
C PRO A 68 6.61 18.93 -43.98
N GLU A 69 7.40 18.44 -43.01
CA GLU A 69 6.92 18.20 -41.64
C GLU A 69 6.60 19.52 -40.95
N LYS A 70 7.54 20.48 -40.99
CA LYS A 70 7.30 21.82 -40.43
C LYS A 70 6.18 22.58 -41.13
N PHE A 71 5.98 22.32 -42.42
CA PHE A 71 4.88 22.91 -43.18
C PHE A 71 3.53 22.29 -42.79
N ALA A 72 3.47 20.97 -42.59
CA ALA A 72 2.29 20.29 -42.08
C ALA A 72 1.90 20.79 -40.67
N ASP A 73 2.89 21.04 -39.80
CA ASP A 73 2.66 21.61 -38.46
C ASP A 73 2.03 23.00 -38.50
N LEU A 74 2.38 23.84 -39.49
CA LEU A 74 1.76 25.16 -39.69
C LEU A 74 0.29 25.08 -40.14
N LEU A 75 -0.09 23.98 -40.79
CA LEU A 75 -1.45 23.72 -41.28
C LEU A 75 -2.30 22.90 -40.30
N GLY A 76 -1.70 22.37 -39.23
CA GLY A 76 -2.36 21.52 -38.26
C GLY A 76 -3.48 22.23 -37.49
N GLU A 77 -4.59 21.52 -37.27
CA GLU A 77 -5.67 21.96 -36.37
C GLU A 77 -5.19 22.08 -34.92
N ALA A 78 -5.94 22.85 -34.11
CA ALA A 78 -5.70 23.16 -32.70
C ALA A 78 -5.60 21.95 -31.74
N ASP A 79 -5.76 20.72 -32.24
CA ASP A 79 -5.70 19.45 -31.50
C ASP A 79 -4.32 18.77 -31.54
N ALA A 80 -3.30 19.41 -32.14
CA ALA A 80 -1.93 18.89 -32.11
C ALA A 80 -1.28 19.10 -30.72
N LEU A 81 -0.73 18.03 -30.13
CA LEU A 81 0.04 18.10 -28.88
C LEU A 81 1.26 19.02 -29.05
N SER A 82 1.53 19.84 -28.03
CA SER A 82 2.77 20.65 -28.02
C SER A 82 4.02 19.75 -27.96
N PRO A 83 5.18 20.20 -28.50
CA PRO A 83 6.44 19.45 -28.44
C PRO A 83 6.80 18.97 -27.02
N GLU A 84 6.50 19.77 -26.01
CA GLU A 84 6.73 19.44 -24.62
C GLU A 84 5.81 18.33 -24.13
N ALA A 85 4.54 18.33 -24.56
CA ALA A 85 3.59 17.25 -24.28
C ALA A 85 3.98 15.95 -25.01
N ILE A 86 4.53 16.04 -26.24
CA ILE A 86 5.11 14.89 -26.95
C ILE A 86 6.22 14.25 -26.11
N HIS A 87 7.20 15.06 -25.68
CA HIS A 87 8.32 14.58 -24.88
C HIS A 87 7.88 14.01 -23.52
N ALA A 88 6.85 14.60 -22.90
CA ALA A 88 6.27 14.06 -21.66
C ALA A 88 5.67 12.67 -21.85
N VAL A 89 4.92 12.47 -22.95
CA VAL A 89 4.34 11.16 -23.31
C VAL A 89 5.43 10.11 -23.56
N GLU A 90 6.48 10.46 -24.30
CA GLU A 90 7.60 9.54 -24.58
C GLU A 90 8.35 9.14 -23.31
N ARG A 91 8.57 10.10 -22.39
CA ARG A 91 9.20 9.82 -21.11
C ARG A 91 8.30 8.98 -20.20
N ALA A 92 6.99 9.21 -20.22
CA ALA A 92 6.03 8.37 -19.50
C ALA A 92 5.99 6.94 -20.06
N GLU A 93 6.05 6.78 -21.39
CA GLU A 93 6.15 5.49 -22.06
C GLU A 93 7.42 4.73 -21.61
N ALA A 94 8.57 5.41 -21.58
CA ALA A 94 9.81 4.81 -21.11
C ALA A 94 9.73 4.34 -19.64
N ILE A 95 9.03 5.09 -18.77
CA ILE A 95 8.79 4.70 -17.38
C ILE A 95 7.92 3.44 -17.34
N LEU A 96 6.77 3.43 -18.02
CA LEU A 96 5.86 2.29 -18.02
C LEU A 96 6.51 1.03 -18.57
N VAL A 97 7.31 1.15 -19.65
CA VAL A 97 8.08 0.03 -20.23
C VAL A 97 9.09 -0.52 -19.23
N ALA A 98 9.80 0.34 -18.50
CA ALA A 98 10.76 -0.10 -17.49
C ALA A 98 10.06 -0.91 -16.38
N PHE A 99 8.90 -0.46 -15.91
CA PHE A 99 8.12 -1.17 -14.89
C PHE A 99 7.47 -2.45 -15.42
N ALA A 100 6.92 -2.45 -16.63
CA ALA A 100 6.33 -3.64 -17.25
C ALA A 100 7.36 -4.75 -17.51
N GLY A 101 8.62 -4.37 -17.78
CA GLY A 101 9.74 -5.30 -17.94
C GLY A 101 10.47 -5.67 -16.66
N SER A 102 10.14 -5.04 -15.53
CA SER A 102 10.72 -5.36 -14.23
C SER A 102 10.05 -6.58 -13.62
N ASP A 103 10.84 -7.49 -13.06
CA ASP A 103 10.36 -8.71 -12.39
C ASP A 103 10.05 -8.44 -10.90
N LYS A 104 9.94 -9.53 -10.12
CA LYS A 104 9.72 -9.62 -8.68
C LYS A 104 10.54 -8.66 -7.78
N ASP A 105 11.64 -8.10 -8.27
CA ASP A 105 12.51 -7.18 -7.52
C ASP A 105 11.79 -5.90 -7.07
N LEU A 106 10.77 -5.43 -7.80
CA LEU A 106 9.97 -4.24 -7.41
C LEU A 106 9.16 -4.45 -6.12
N HIS A 107 8.88 -5.71 -5.79
CA HIS A 107 8.08 -6.08 -4.63
C HIS A 107 8.93 -6.46 -3.43
N CYS A 108 10.26 -6.56 -3.59
CA CYS A 108 11.17 -7.00 -2.54
C CYS A 108 12.11 -5.86 -2.15
N VAL A 109 12.12 -5.52 -0.86
CA VAL A 109 12.95 -4.44 -0.32
C VAL A 109 13.77 -4.99 0.83
N THR A 110 15.08 -4.81 0.80
CA THR A 110 15.95 -5.16 1.93
C THR A 110 16.28 -3.92 2.74
N VAL A 111 15.98 -3.95 4.05
CA VAL A 111 16.45 -2.92 4.99
C VAL A 111 17.92 -3.18 5.27
N VAL A 112 18.78 -2.24 4.88
CA VAL A 112 20.21 -2.30 5.21
C VAL A 112 20.36 -2.31 6.72
N ARG A 113 21.28 -3.12 7.24
CA ARG A 113 21.56 -3.21 8.67
C ARG A 113 21.86 -1.84 9.30
N GLY A 114 21.19 -1.51 10.39
CA GLY A 114 21.24 -0.18 11.02
C GLY A 114 20.44 0.90 10.29
N GLY A 115 19.71 0.51 9.25
CA GLY A 115 18.84 1.38 8.46
C GLY A 115 17.44 1.53 9.07
N ASP A 116 16.66 2.43 8.48
CA ASP A 116 15.31 2.73 8.94
C ASP A 116 14.27 2.02 8.07
N LEU A 117 13.44 1.18 8.71
CA LEU A 117 12.37 0.41 8.06
C LEU A 117 11.35 1.31 7.34
N ARG A 118 10.99 2.44 7.96
CA ARG A 118 10.01 3.37 7.40
C ARG A 118 10.55 4.05 6.15
N ASP A 119 11.82 4.47 6.16
CA ASP A 119 12.46 5.08 4.99
C ASP A 119 12.65 4.08 3.84
N ALA A 120 12.92 2.80 4.13
CA ALA A 120 12.97 1.75 3.11
C ALA A 120 11.59 1.56 2.42
N VAL A 121 10.51 1.42 3.20
CA VAL A 121 9.14 1.30 2.66
C VAL A 121 8.74 2.56 1.90
N LYS A 122 9.06 3.74 2.45
CA LYS A 122 8.82 5.03 1.79
C LYS A 122 9.53 5.11 0.44
N GLY A 123 10.79 4.68 0.37
CA GLY A 123 11.59 4.65 -0.85
C GLY A 123 10.94 3.78 -1.91
N ALA A 124 10.59 2.54 -1.56
CA ALA A 124 9.95 1.60 -2.48
C ALA A 124 8.59 2.11 -3.00
N LEU A 125 7.72 2.61 -2.11
CA LEU A 125 6.46 3.22 -2.55
C LEU A 125 6.69 4.48 -3.40
N THR A 126 7.73 5.25 -3.13
CA THR A 126 8.04 6.44 -3.94
C THR A 126 8.52 6.09 -5.35
N GLU A 127 9.27 4.99 -5.48
CA GLU A 127 9.71 4.43 -6.75
C GLU A 127 8.53 3.91 -7.56
N VAL A 128 7.73 3.01 -6.99
CA VAL A 128 6.49 2.51 -7.61
C VAL A 128 5.56 3.66 -8.04
N GLY A 129 5.48 4.71 -7.22
CA GLY A 129 4.61 5.85 -7.49
C GLY A 129 4.93 6.60 -8.77
N GLN A 130 6.14 6.44 -9.30
CA GLN A 130 6.54 7.02 -10.58
C GLN A 130 5.61 6.60 -11.72
N ILE A 131 5.05 5.38 -11.68
CA ILE A 131 4.04 4.92 -12.65
C ILE A 131 2.81 5.84 -12.62
N PHE A 132 2.28 6.12 -11.44
CA PHE A 132 1.10 6.98 -11.29
C PHE A 132 1.36 8.41 -11.73
N GLY A 133 2.56 8.93 -11.41
CA GLY A 133 3.00 10.23 -11.90
C GLY A 133 3.05 10.28 -13.43
N ALA A 134 3.66 9.27 -14.06
CA ALA A 134 3.76 9.14 -15.50
C ALA A 134 2.37 9.05 -16.17
N SER A 135 1.46 8.23 -15.64
CA SER A 135 0.09 8.12 -16.15
C SER A 135 -0.66 9.45 -16.07
N ARG A 136 -0.55 10.19 -14.96
CA ARG A 136 -1.16 11.52 -14.82
C ARG A 136 -0.58 12.53 -15.83
N ALA A 137 0.72 12.49 -16.07
CA ALA A 137 1.37 13.36 -17.06
C ALA A 137 0.85 13.09 -18.49
N VAL A 138 0.61 11.81 -18.83
CA VAL A 138 -0.01 11.42 -20.10
C VAL A 138 -1.44 11.96 -20.22
N GLU A 139 -2.26 11.80 -19.18
CA GLU A 139 -3.63 12.32 -19.19
C GLU A 139 -3.66 13.86 -19.34
N MET A 140 -2.77 14.57 -18.66
CA MET A 140 -2.63 16.03 -18.82
C MET A 140 -2.14 16.42 -20.22
N ALA A 141 -1.22 15.65 -20.80
CA ALA A 141 -0.74 15.86 -22.16
C ALA A 141 -1.89 15.67 -23.16
N ARG A 142 -2.62 14.56 -23.08
CA ARG A 142 -3.79 14.26 -23.91
C ARG A 142 -4.89 15.32 -23.82
N ALA A 143 -5.09 15.89 -22.63
CA ALA A 143 -6.06 16.96 -22.40
C ALA A 143 -5.56 18.36 -22.84
N GLY A 144 -4.33 18.49 -23.35
CA GLY A 144 -3.76 19.77 -23.80
C GLY A 144 -3.43 20.75 -22.67
N ILE A 145 -3.38 20.28 -21.42
CA ILE A 145 -3.15 21.12 -20.23
C ILE A 145 -1.75 20.91 -19.61
N TYR A 146 -0.90 20.09 -20.22
CA TYR A 146 0.44 19.83 -19.71
C TYR A 146 1.34 21.07 -19.82
N ARG A 147 1.93 21.48 -18.69
CA ARG A 147 2.88 22.58 -18.60
C ARG A 147 4.16 22.08 -17.93
N PRO A 148 5.33 22.15 -18.60
CA PRO A 148 6.56 21.61 -18.03
C PRO A 148 6.94 22.21 -16.66
N ASP A 149 6.82 23.52 -16.52
CA ASP A 149 7.19 24.22 -15.28
C ASP A 149 6.34 23.78 -14.07
N GLU A 150 5.10 23.35 -14.33
CA GLU A 150 4.16 22.91 -13.30
C GLU A 150 4.18 21.39 -13.12
N HIS A 151 4.31 20.61 -14.21
CA HIS A 151 3.96 19.18 -14.21
C HIS A 151 5.14 18.23 -14.44
N ASN A 152 6.32 18.71 -14.81
CA ASN A 152 7.46 17.83 -15.11
C ASN A 152 7.92 17.00 -13.88
N HIS A 153 7.56 17.43 -12.67
CA HIS A 153 7.78 16.66 -11.44
C HIS A 153 7.02 15.32 -11.42
N LEU A 154 5.91 15.19 -12.16
CA LEU A 154 5.14 13.95 -12.29
C LEU A 154 5.90 12.85 -13.03
N LEU A 155 6.89 13.21 -13.87
CA LEU A 155 7.74 12.27 -14.61
C LEU A 155 8.96 11.82 -13.79
N GLY A 156 8.94 12.04 -12.48
CA GLY A 156 9.91 11.57 -11.51
C GLY A 156 9.25 10.82 -10.37
N SER A 157 9.96 10.70 -9.25
CA SER A 157 9.47 10.02 -8.05
C SER A 157 8.19 10.66 -7.49
N LEU A 158 7.18 9.84 -7.20
CA LEU A 158 5.90 10.29 -6.63
C LEU A 158 5.70 9.72 -5.22
N PRO A 159 5.90 10.53 -4.15
CA PRO A 159 5.74 10.06 -2.78
C PRO A 159 4.32 9.58 -2.47
N PHE A 160 4.20 8.53 -1.66
CA PHE A 160 2.92 7.91 -1.26
C PHE A 160 1.84 8.91 -0.80
N ARG A 161 2.23 9.96 -0.07
CA ARG A 161 1.30 11.02 0.38
C ARG A 161 0.58 11.77 -0.76
N GLN A 162 1.14 11.76 -1.97
CA GLN A 162 0.59 12.39 -3.17
C GLN A 162 -0.27 11.43 -4.00
N TRP A 163 -0.32 10.16 -3.60
CA TRP A 163 -1.18 9.18 -4.23
C TRP A 163 -2.63 9.46 -3.88
N ASN A 164 -3.51 9.31 -4.86
CA ASN A 164 -4.95 9.40 -4.67
C ASN A 164 -5.53 8.06 -4.19
N ARG A 165 -6.84 8.03 -3.91
CA ARG A 165 -7.52 6.83 -3.39
C ARG A 165 -7.42 5.63 -4.34
N ALA A 166 -7.58 5.84 -5.65
CA ALA A 166 -7.54 4.76 -6.64
C ALA A 166 -6.13 4.15 -6.75
N GLU A 167 -5.10 4.98 -6.69
CA GLU A 167 -3.70 4.54 -6.72
C GLU A 167 -3.30 3.78 -5.46
N ARG A 168 -3.79 4.20 -4.28
CA ARG A 168 -3.60 3.44 -3.03
C ARG A 168 -4.32 2.10 -3.03
N HIS A 169 -5.42 1.99 -3.78
CA HIS A 169 -6.14 0.73 -3.97
C HIS A 169 -5.45 -0.18 -4.99
N LEU A 170 -4.70 0.36 -5.95
CA LEU A 170 -3.86 -0.40 -6.87
C LEU A 170 -2.45 -0.66 -6.34
N ALA A 171 -2.13 -0.26 -5.10
CA ALA A 171 -0.78 -0.34 -4.58
C ALA A 171 -0.26 -1.79 -4.61
N PRO A 172 0.94 -2.04 -5.17
CA PRO A 172 1.49 -3.38 -5.16
C PRO A 172 1.82 -3.83 -3.73
N PRO A 173 1.78 -5.15 -3.44
CA PRO A 173 2.29 -5.67 -2.20
C PRO A 173 3.81 -5.46 -2.12
N LEU A 174 4.30 -5.17 -0.92
CA LEU A 174 5.73 -5.06 -0.61
C LEU A 174 6.13 -6.13 0.41
N VAL A 175 7.17 -6.89 0.08
CA VAL A 175 7.87 -7.82 0.96
C VAL A 175 9.16 -7.15 1.39
N VAL A 176 9.34 -6.97 2.69
CA VAL A 176 10.45 -6.23 3.28
C VAL A 176 11.28 -7.17 4.14
N GLU A 177 12.51 -7.45 3.73
CA GLU A 177 13.47 -8.19 4.53
C GLU A 177 14.14 -7.26 5.53
N VAL A 178 14.13 -7.62 6.82
CA VAL A 178 14.66 -6.78 7.89
C VAL A 178 15.26 -7.62 9.02
N GLU A 179 16.38 -7.17 9.59
CA GLU A 179 16.92 -7.76 10.82
C GLU A 179 16.07 -7.34 12.04
N ALA A 180 15.93 -8.22 13.02
CA ALA A 180 15.10 -7.94 14.21
C ALA A 180 15.54 -6.69 15.01
N ASP A 181 16.82 -6.32 14.92
CA ASP A 181 17.39 -5.11 15.54
C ASP A 181 16.90 -3.82 14.87
N ASP A 182 16.61 -3.86 13.57
CA ASP A 182 16.13 -2.72 12.76
C ASP A 182 14.60 -2.70 12.61
N LEU A 183 13.90 -3.69 13.20
CA LEU A 183 12.45 -3.79 13.17
C LEU A 183 11.80 -2.73 14.08
N VAL A 184 11.46 -1.58 13.48
CA VAL A 184 10.69 -0.50 14.12
C VAL A 184 9.39 -0.22 13.34
N PRO A 185 8.32 -1.00 13.57
CA PRO A 185 7.12 -0.96 12.74
C PRO A 185 6.20 0.24 13.02
N ALA A 186 6.39 0.96 14.13
CA ALA A 186 5.52 2.08 14.53
C ALA A 186 5.42 3.19 13.46
N GLY A 187 6.45 3.35 12.61
CA GLY A 187 6.45 4.31 11.52
C GLY A 187 5.64 3.90 10.28
N LEU A 188 5.16 2.65 10.21
CA LEU A 188 4.49 2.14 9.01
C LEU A 188 3.03 2.58 8.89
N GLY A 189 2.41 3.07 9.96
CA GLY A 189 0.99 3.43 9.98
C GLY A 189 0.57 4.46 8.92
N GLU A 190 1.50 5.31 8.46
CA GLU A 190 1.20 6.29 7.40
C GLU A 190 1.05 5.68 6.00
N PHE A 191 1.52 4.45 5.80
CA PHE A 191 1.44 3.73 4.52
C PHE A 191 0.25 2.76 4.47
N LEU A 192 -0.41 2.50 5.61
CA LEU A 192 -1.52 1.56 5.72
C LEU A 192 -2.84 2.25 5.34
N ASP A 193 -3.00 2.51 4.04
CA ASP A 193 -4.21 3.07 3.44
C ASP A 193 -4.49 2.45 2.07
N GLY A 194 -5.74 2.49 1.61
CA GLY A 194 -6.18 1.81 0.40
C GLY A 194 -6.08 0.28 0.54
N GLU A 195 -5.36 -0.38 -0.36
CA GLU A 195 -5.11 -1.83 -0.28
C GLU A 195 -3.63 -2.17 -0.16
N VAL A 196 -2.81 -1.21 0.29
CA VAL A 196 -1.37 -1.42 0.49
C VAL A 196 -1.13 -2.61 1.42
N LYS A 197 -0.32 -3.56 0.96
CA LYS A 197 0.12 -4.73 1.75
C LYS A 197 1.62 -4.64 2.01
N VAL A 198 2.01 -4.77 3.27
CA VAL A 198 3.42 -4.82 3.68
C VAL A 198 3.67 -6.11 4.47
N VAL A 199 4.48 -7.02 3.92
CA VAL A 199 4.96 -8.22 4.61
C VAL A 199 6.37 -7.98 5.10
N LEU A 200 6.59 -7.99 6.41
CA LEU A 200 7.91 -7.91 7.03
C LEU A 200 8.44 -9.33 7.23
N VAL A 201 9.51 -9.70 6.51
CA VAL A 201 10.23 -10.96 6.71
C VAL A 201 11.39 -10.69 7.64
N VAL A 202 11.27 -11.17 8.88
CA VAL A 202 12.18 -10.78 9.95
C VAL A 202 13.15 -11.89 10.30
N SER A 203 14.44 -11.58 10.27
CA SER A 203 15.51 -12.46 10.73
C SER A 203 15.91 -12.16 12.18
N GLY A 204 15.90 -13.18 13.04
CA GLY A 204 16.33 -13.09 14.42
C GLY A 204 15.24 -12.87 15.48
N ILE A 205 15.66 -12.61 16.71
CA ILE A 205 14.77 -12.54 17.89
C ILE A 205 14.14 -11.15 17.99
N THR A 206 12.82 -11.07 17.78
CA THR A 206 12.03 -9.85 17.87
C THR A 206 11.49 -9.59 19.28
N ALA A 207 10.84 -8.44 19.47
CA ALA A 207 9.88 -8.32 20.58
C ALA A 207 8.72 -9.34 20.40
N PRO A 208 7.99 -9.67 21.47
CA PRO A 208 6.86 -10.59 21.41
C PRO A 208 5.74 -10.17 20.45
N ALA A 209 5.30 -8.91 20.47
CA ALA A 209 4.15 -8.43 19.71
C ALA A 209 4.42 -7.08 19.01
N PRO A 210 5.46 -6.98 18.14
CA PRO A 210 5.90 -5.73 17.53
C PRO A 210 4.83 -5.02 16.70
N LEU A 211 3.86 -5.74 16.13
CA LEU A 211 2.78 -5.15 15.34
C LEU A 211 1.55 -4.76 16.18
N ALA A 212 1.52 -5.02 17.49
CA ALA A 212 0.34 -4.77 18.32
C ALA A 212 -0.15 -3.32 18.24
N ARG A 213 0.76 -2.35 18.11
CA ARG A 213 0.44 -0.92 18.00
C ARG A 213 -0.09 -0.49 16.63
N LEU A 214 0.01 -1.33 15.61
CA LEU A 214 -0.57 -1.08 14.28
C LEU A 214 -2.00 -1.62 14.16
N ILE A 215 -2.54 -2.24 15.21
CA ILE A 215 -3.94 -2.67 15.23
C ILE A 215 -4.82 -1.42 15.31
N THR A 216 -5.37 -1.04 14.17
CA THR A 216 -6.32 0.07 14.03
C THR A 216 -7.58 -0.39 13.30
N PRO A 217 -8.72 0.29 13.48
CA PRO A 217 -9.94 -0.04 12.75
C PRO A 217 -9.69 0.03 11.24
N GLY A 218 -10.05 -1.04 10.51
CA GLY A 218 -9.90 -1.10 9.06
C GLY A 218 -8.51 -1.51 8.56
N THR A 219 -7.59 -1.92 9.43
CA THR A 219 -6.26 -2.42 9.02
C THR A 219 -6.13 -3.92 9.32
N PHE A 220 -5.74 -4.72 8.35
CA PHE A 220 -5.40 -6.13 8.56
C PHE A 220 -4.00 -6.23 9.20
N VAL A 221 -3.87 -6.92 10.34
CA VAL A 221 -2.56 -7.07 11.03
C VAL A 221 -2.32 -8.54 11.36
N MET A 222 -1.16 -9.08 11.03
CA MET A 222 -0.84 -10.49 11.30
C MET A 222 0.60 -10.68 11.78
N GLN A 223 0.79 -11.54 12.78
CA GLN A 223 2.11 -12.07 13.14
C GLN A 223 2.09 -13.59 13.08
N THR A 224 2.90 -14.19 12.20
CA THR A 224 2.89 -15.62 11.93
C THR A 224 4.29 -16.15 11.60
N ALA A 225 4.53 -17.45 11.81
CA ALA A 225 5.70 -18.16 11.30
C ALA A 225 5.37 -19.01 10.05
N ASP A 226 4.08 -19.12 9.71
CA ASP A 226 3.57 -19.85 8.55
C ASP A 226 3.34 -18.89 7.37
N PRO A 227 4.08 -19.02 6.27
CA PRO A 227 3.87 -18.21 5.07
C PRO A 227 2.51 -18.45 4.43
N ALA A 228 1.93 -19.65 4.56
CA ALA A 228 0.63 -19.94 3.94
C ALA A 228 -0.51 -19.10 4.55
N ALA A 229 -0.37 -18.68 5.82
CA ALA A 229 -1.32 -17.79 6.47
C ALA A 229 -1.43 -16.41 5.79
N LEU A 230 -0.40 -15.98 5.05
CA LEU A 230 -0.39 -14.70 4.32
C LEU A 230 -1.47 -14.64 3.24
N ALA A 231 -1.95 -15.77 2.73
CA ALA A 231 -3.07 -15.81 1.78
C ALA A 231 -4.33 -15.11 2.32
N ARG A 232 -4.54 -15.09 3.65
CA ARG A 232 -5.64 -14.34 4.27
C ARG A 232 -5.48 -12.84 4.11
N MET A 233 -4.24 -12.33 4.23
CA MET A 233 -3.96 -10.91 4.03
C MET A 233 -4.10 -10.52 2.56
N ALA A 234 -3.64 -11.37 1.64
CA ALA A 234 -3.76 -11.17 0.20
C ALA A 234 -5.23 -11.06 -0.24
N ALA A 235 -6.11 -11.88 0.33
CA ALA A 235 -7.54 -11.88 0.02
C ALA A 235 -8.34 -10.72 0.66
N SER A 236 -7.78 -10.04 1.66
CA SER A 236 -8.47 -8.97 2.38
C SER A 236 -8.53 -7.69 1.54
N PRO A 237 -9.65 -6.95 1.51
CA PRO A 237 -9.77 -5.66 0.81
C PRO A 237 -9.23 -4.47 1.63
N HIS A 238 -8.59 -4.72 2.78
CA HIS A 238 -8.11 -3.70 3.72
C HIS A 238 -6.60 -3.48 3.56
N PRO A 239 -6.05 -2.29 3.90
CA PRO A 239 -4.61 -2.16 4.02
C PRO A 239 -4.08 -3.15 5.07
N GLY A 240 -2.89 -3.71 4.83
CA GLY A 240 -2.41 -4.87 5.57
C GLY A 240 -0.94 -4.77 5.96
N VAL A 241 -0.62 -5.16 7.18
CA VAL A 241 0.76 -5.40 7.61
C VAL A 241 0.88 -6.78 8.25
N ALA A 242 1.79 -7.59 7.72
CA ALA A 242 2.12 -8.90 8.27
C ALA A 242 3.58 -8.92 8.71
N LEU A 243 3.87 -9.68 9.76
CA LEU A 243 5.23 -10.06 10.13
C LEU A 243 5.33 -11.58 10.02
N LEU A 244 6.23 -12.02 9.14
CA LEU A 244 6.63 -13.40 8.95
C LEU A 244 7.95 -13.65 9.68
N PHE A 245 7.90 -14.49 10.71
CA PHE A 245 9.11 -14.91 11.42
C PHE A 245 9.94 -15.87 10.57
N ASP A 246 11.27 -15.77 10.67
CA ASP A 246 12.20 -16.75 10.10
C ASP A 246 12.00 -18.16 10.69
N GLU A 247 11.71 -18.24 11.98
CA GLU A 247 11.53 -19.46 12.77
C GLU A 247 10.48 -19.22 13.87
N GLU A 248 9.68 -20.25 14.15
CA GLU A 248 8.70 -20.24 15.24
C GLU A 248 9.40 -20.33 16.60
N ARG A 249 9.14 -19.38 17.50
CA ARG A 249 9.72 -19.35 18.85
C ARG A 249 8.66 -19.11 19.91
N ASP A 250 8.81 -19.77 21.06
CA ASP A 250 7.85 -19.67 22.17
C ASP A 250 7.67 -18.25 22.71
N GLY A 251 8.71 -17.41 22.60
CA GLY A 251 8.70 -16.02 23.07
C GLY A 251 7.97 -15.02 22.18
N GLN A 252 7.39 -15.45 21.04
CA GLN A 252 6.73 -14.60 20.06
C GLN A 252 5.21 -14.76 20.10
N ALA A 253 4.46 -13.65 20.06
CA ALA A 253 3.02 -13.72 19.93
C ALA A 253 2.63 -14.00 18.47
N ARG A 254 1.63 -14.87 18.29
CA ARG A 254 0.98 -15.12 17.00
C ARG A 254 -0.48 -14.73 17.10
N PHE A 255 -0.88 -13.83 16.21
CA PHE A 255 -2.24 -13.33 16.18
C PHE A 255 -2.58 -12.79 14.80
N THR A 256 -3.88 -12.66 14.56
CA THR A 256 -4.46 -11.99 13.40
C THR A 256 -5.51 -11.00 13.87
N HIS A 257 -5.43 -9.76 13.42
CA HIS A 257 -6.50 -8.79 13.43
C HIS A 257 -7.07 -8.68 12.02
N ASP A 258 -8.32 -9.10 11.84
CA ASP A 258 -9.04 -9.07 10.58
C ASP A 258 -10.27 -8.16 10.73
N PRO A 259 -10.29 -6.99 10.04
CA PRO A 259 -11.37 -6.02 10.16
C PRO A 259 -12.77 -6.59 9.88
N ASP A 260 -12.88 -7.65 9.07
CA ASP A 260 -14.14 -8.24 8.64
C ASP A 260 -14.61 -9.41 9.53
N GLN A 261 -13.77 -9.90 10.43
CA GLN A 261 -14.05 -11.12 11.23
C GLN A 261 -15.12 -10.91 12.33
N GLY A 262 -15.56 -9.66 12.60
CA GLY A 262 -16.68 -9.43 13.50
C GLY A 262 -17.02 -7.95 13.73
N ASP A 263 -18.16 -7.71 14.38
CA ASP A 263 -18.70 -6.35 14.57
C ASP A 263 -18.00 -5.55 15.68
N THR A 264 -17.25 -6.23 16.56
CA THR A 264 -16.61 -5.63 17.74
C THR A 264 -15.10 -5.84 17.72
N PRO A 265 -14.28 -4.89 18.21
CA PRO A 265 -12.81 -4.97 18.14
C PRO A 265 -12.20 -6.29 18.63
N TRP A 266 -12.66 -6.83 19.76
CA TRP A 266 -12.13 -8.09 20.31
C TRP A 266 -12.54 -9.34 19.52
N LYS A 267 -13.61 -9.28 18.72
CA LYS A 267 -14.00 -10.38 17.82
C LYS A 267 -13.21 -10.38 16.52
N ARG A 268 -12.58 -9.25 16.18
CA ARG A 268 -11.71 -9.09 15.01
C ARG A 268 -10.30 -9.61 15.28
N ILE A 269 -9.96 -9.92 16.54
CA ILE A 269 -8.63 -10.38 16.93
C ILE A 269 -8.71 -11.84 17.32
N THR A 270 -7.92 -12.67 16.63
CA THR A 270 -7.67 -14.06 16.98
C THR A 270 -6.23 -14.16 17.48
N VAL A 271 -6.03 -14.54 18.75
CA VAL A 271 -4.70 -14.81 19.32
C VAL A 271 -4.49 -16.31 19.34
N GLU A 272 -3.53 -16.80 18.56
CA GLU A 272 -3.19 -18.23 18.47
C GLU A 272 -2.17 -18.61 19.54
N HIS A 273 -1.20 -17.75 19.78
CA HIS A 273 -0.16 -17.97 20.78
C HIS A 273 0.21 -16.65 21.46
N LEU A 274 0.35 -16.71 22.78
CA LEU A 274 0.75 -15.58 23.61
C LEU A 274 1.83 -16.06 24.58
N PRO A 275 3.04 -15.47 24.56
CA PRO A 275 4.15 -15.96 25.36
C PRO A 275 3.91 -15.75 26.86
N GLU A 276 4.12 -16.81 27.66
CA GLU A 276 4.17 -16.73 29.13
C GLU A 276 5.50 -16.15 29.61
N GLN A 277 6.60 -16.55 28.94
CA GLN A 277 7.96 -16.05 29.17
C GLN A 277 8.47 -15.39 27.89
N PRO A 278 8.35 -14.06 27.77
CA PRO A 278 8.75 -13.33 26.58
C PRO A 278 10.28 -13.37 26.41
N MET A 279 10.73 -13.73 25.21
CA MET A 279 12.13 -13.61 24.82
C MET A 279 12.33 -12.27 24.12
N VAL A 280 13.40 -11.56 24.47
CA VAL A 280 13.65 -10.20 23.95
C VAL A 280 14.99 -10.18 23.22
N GLY A 281 14.99 -9.61 22.00
CA GLY A 281 16.22 -9.31 21.26
C GLY A 281 17.12 -8.31 22.00
N ARG A 282 18.43 -8.32 21.72
CA ARG A 282 19.39 -7.44 22.41
C ARG A 282 19.03 -5.97 22.18
N GLY A 283 19.06 -5.14 23.23
CA GLY A 283 18.92 -3.68 23.13
C GLY A 283 17.50 -3.12 23.17
N ARG A 284 16.45 -3.96 23.19
CA ARG A 284 15.08 -3.48 23.44
C ARG A 284 14.87 -3.21 24.93
N ARG A 285 14.35 -2.03 25.27
CA ARG A 285 14.08 -1.63 26.66
C ARG A 285 12.84 -2.35 27.19
N ASP A 286 12.92 -2.83 28.43
CA ASP A 286 11.87 -3.61 29.10
C ASP A 286 10.45 -3.02 29.11
N PRO A 287 10.19 -1.70 29.22
CA PRO A 287 8.81 -1.21 29.31
C PRO A 287 8.02 -1.33 28.00
N THR A 288 8.66 -1.12 26.84
CA THR A 288 7.93 -0.95 25.58
C THR A 288 7.25 -2.24 25.11
N TRP A 289 7.92 -3.38 25.20
CA TRP A 289 7.36 -4.65 24.72
C TRP A 289 6.35 -5.26 25.71
N LEU A 290 6.49 -4.96 27.01
CA LEU A 290 5.46 -5.29 28.01
C LEU A 290 4.15 -4.55 27.71
N GLU A 291 4.25 -3.27 27.35
CA GLU A 291 3.10 -2.47 26.91
C GLU A 291 2.46 -3.04 25.63
N GLU A 292 3.25 -3.51 24.66
CA GLU A 292 2.73 -4.15 23.44
C GLU A 292 1.93 -5.43 23.73
N LEU A 293 2.43 -6.31 24.60
CA LEU A 293 1.70 -7.51 25.03
C LEU A 293 0.46 -7.18 25.85
N ALA A 294 0.55 -6.20 26.75
CA ALA A 294 -0.60 -5.74 27.52
C ALA A 294 -1.68 -5.12 26.61
N HIS A 295 -1.27 -4.37 25.60
CA HIS A 295 -2.14 -3.80 24.60
C HIS A 295 -2.86 -4.89 23.80
N LEU A 296 -2.13 -5.88 23.27
CA LEU A 296 -2.72 -7.02 22.57
C LEU A 296 -3.73 -7.78 23.43
N LYS A 297 -3.39 -8.06 24.69
CA LYS A 297 -4.30 -8.70 25.67
C LYS A 297 -5.58 -7.89 25.87
N THR A 298 -5.44 -6.56 25.99
CA THR A 298 -6.57 -5.66 26.20
C THR A 298 -7.49 -5.62 24.98
N LEU A 299 -6.93 -5.55 23.78
CA LEU A 299 -7.70 -5.54 22.55
C LEU A 299 -8.42 -6.86 22.28
N ALA A 300 -7.83 -8.00 22.63
CA ALA A 300 -8.42 -9.32 22.45
C ALA A 300 -9.45 -9.70 23.53
N ALA A 301 -9.51 -8.96 24.65
CA ALA A 301 -10.44 -9.26 25.73
C ALA A 301 -11.84 -8.66 25.44
N PRO A 302 -12.93 -9.41 25.67
CA PRO A 302 -14.26 -8.81 25.69
C PRO A 302 -14.33 -7.78 26.83
N PRO A 303 -15.10 -6.68 26.68
CA PRO A 303 -15.30 -5.74 27.77
C PRO A 303 -15.85 -6.50 28.97
N SER A 304 -15.14 -6.40 30.09
CA SER A 304 -15.66 -6.92 31.34
C SER A 304 -16.94 -6.14 31.65
N VAL A 305 -18.08 -6.83 31.65
CA VAL A 305 -19.29 -6.28 32.23
C VAL A 305 -18.96 -6.10 33.70
N SER A 306 -18.72 -4.87 34.13
CA SER A 306 -18.55 -4.59 35.54
C SER A 306 -19.81 -5.06 36.25
N ALA A 307 -19.67 -6.07 37.10
CA ALA A 307 -20.66 -6.45 38.09
C ALA A 307 -20.73 -5.30 39.13
N GLY A 308 -21.35 -4.20 38.70
CA GLY A 308 -21.75 -3.07 39.52
C GLY A 308 -23.27 -2.99 39.59
N ALA A 309 -23.94 -4.14 39.77
CA ALA A 309 -25.31 -4.17 40.25
C ALA A 309 -25.23 -4.51 41.74
N VAL A 310 -25.44 -3.48 42.54
CA VAL A 310 -25.64 -3.55 43.99
C VAL A 310 -26.63 -4.66 44.30
N ALA A 311 -26.29 -5.49 45.30
CA ALA A 311 -27.19 -6.50 45.84
C ALA A 311 -28.54 -5.87 46.21
N GLY A 312 -29.60 -6.35 45.56
CA GLY A 312 -30.98 -6.08 45.90
C GLY A 312 -31.82 -7.27 45.46
N GLU A 313 -32.26 -8.08 46.42
CA GLU A 313 -33.20 -9.17 46.24
C GLU A 313 -34.49 -8.68 45.56
N GLY A 314 -34.93 -9.38 44.52
CA GLY A 314 -36.22 -9.14 43.88
C GLY A 314 -36.23 -9.59 42.42
N ALA A 315 -36.65 -10.82 42.16
CA ALA A 315 -36.88 -11.34 40.81
C ALA A 315 -38.19 -10.78 40.22
N GLU A 316 -38.15 -10.23 38.99
CA GLU A 316 -39.25 -10.19 38.01
C GLU A 316 -38.70 -9.72 36.61
N PRO A 317 -39.45 -9.90 35.50
CA PRO A 317 -39.00 -10.64 34.32
C PRO A 317 -38.18 -9.84 33.29
N ALA A 318 -37.54 -10.61 32.40
CA ALA A 318 -36.68 -10.16 31.31
C ALA A 318 -37.28 -9.03 30.47
N ALA A 319 -36.65 -7.85 30.53
CA ALA A 319 -36.78 -6.80 29.53
C ALA A 319 -35.91 -7.14 28.31
N GLU A 320 -36.44 -6.87 27.13
CA GLU A 320 -35.77 -7.06 25.83
C GLU A 320 -34.37 -6.42 25.81
N PRO A 321 -33.41 -6.97 25.03
CA PRO A 321 -32.06 -6.44 24.96
C PRO A 321 -32.09 -5.04 24.34
N VAL A 322 -32.04 -4.01 25.20
CA VAL A 322 -31.92 -2.60 24.79
C VAL A 322 -30.64 -2.45 23.97
N GLU A 323 -30.84 -2.01 22.73
CA GLU A 323 -29.82 -1.85 21.69
C GLU A 323 -28.71 -0.90 22.21
N PRO A 324 -27.42 -1.16 21.93
CA PRO A 324 -26.33 -0.31 22.41
C PRO A 324 -26.46 1.16 21.98
N ALA A 325 -27.17 1.44 20.87
CA ALA A 325 -27.52 2.79 20.45
C ALA A 325 -28.47 3.51 21.43
N ASP A 326 -29.47 2.79 21.96
CA ASP A 326 -30.43 3.34 22.93
C ASP A 326 -29.77 3.65 24.27
N ARG A 327 -28.76 2.87 24.67
CA ARG A 327 -27.95 3.16 25.88
C ARG A 327 -27.08 4.40 25.70
N LEU A 328 -26.50 4.59 24.52
CA LEU A 328 -25.74 5.79 24.20
C LEU A 328 -26.66 7.02 24.18
N ALA A 329 -27.85 6.90 23.58
CA ALA A 329 -28.85 7.96 23.56
C ALA A 329 -29.31 8.33 24.98
N ALA A 330 -29.63 7.34 25.81
CA ALA A 330 -30.00 7.56 27.22
C ALA A 330 -28.87 8.20 28.04
N TRP A 331 -27.62 7.78 27.81
CA TRP A 331 -26.47 8.39 28.48
C TRP A 331 -26.25 9.84 28.06
N LEU A 332 -26.31 10.14 26.76
CA LEU A 332 -26.20 11.51 26.24
C LEU A 332 -27.31 12.43 26.78
N LEU A 333 -28.55 11.92 26.84
CA LEU A 333 -29.68 12.66 27.41
C LEU A 333 -29.51 12.93 28.92
N SER A 334 -28.92 11.99 29.67
CA SER A 334 -28.63 12.20 31.09
C SER A 334 -27.48 13.20 31.35
N GLN A 335 -26.61 13.42 30.37
CA GLN A 335 -25.59 14.48 30.44
C GLN A 335 -26.17 15.87 30.15
N THR A 336 -27.25 15.96 29.36
CA THR A 336 -27.89 17.25 29.03
C THR A 336 -28.82 17.78 30.12
N ASP A 337 -29.22 16.95 31.07
CA ASP A 337 -30.11 17.34 32.19
C ASP A 337 -29.37 17.96 33.39
N LEU A 338 -28.04 18.12 33.33
CA LEU A 338 -27.23 18.81 34.36
C LEU A 338 -27.19 20.34 34.16
N GLY A 339 -28.25 20.89 33.59
CA GLY A 339 -28.32 22.28 33.13
C GLY A 339 -29.52 23.10 33.57
N GLU A 340 -30.30 22.69 34.58
CA GLU A 340 -31.24 23.60 35.30
C GLU A 340 -31.29 23.26 36.79
N GLY A 341 -30.62 24.08 37.59
CA GLY A 341 -30.58 24.05 39.06
C GLY A 341 -29.73 25.18 39.62
#